data_AF-A0A9E3T127-F1
#
_entry.id   AF-A0A9E3T127-F1
#
_cell.length_a   1.000
_cell.length_b   1.000
_cell.length_c   1.000
_cell.angle_alpha   90.00
_cell.angle_beta   90.00
_cell.angle_gamma   90.00
#
_symmetry.space_group_name_H-M   'P 1'
#
loop_
_entity.id
_entity.type
_entity.pdbx_description
1 polymer ?
#
loop_
_entity_poly.entity_id
_entity_poly.type
_entity_poly.pdbx_seq_one_letter_code
_entity_poly.pdbx_strand_id
1 'polypeptide(L)' 'MILAIDTATRLMSLAVHDGYRLLAEETWHTPNNHTAELAPAIRSLLARCETELRM' A
#
# COMPACT_ATOMS: atom_id res chain seq x y z
N MET A 1 -4.87 -8.44 10.38
CA MET A 1 -4.61 -7.55 9.23
C MET A 1 -3.15 -7.15 9.19
N ILE A 2 -2.52 -7.28 8.02
CA ILE A 2 -1.11 -7.01 7.76
C ILE A 2 -1.05 -6.07 6.54
N LEU A 3 -0.23 -5.03 6.63
CA LEU A 3 0.11 -4.14 5.51
C LEU A 3 1.58 -4.37 5.16
N ALA A 4 1.85 -4.81 3.93
CA ALA A 4 3.20 -4.92 3.38
C ALA A 4 3.50 -3.73 2.47
N ILE A 5 4.74 -3.23 2.55
CA ILE A 5 5.22 -2.05 1.82
C ILE A 5 6.61 -2.37 1.26
N ASP A 6 6.80 -2.18 -0.04
CA ASP A 6 8.11 -2.21 -0.67
C ASP A 6 8.38 -0.88 -1.40
N THR A 7 9.50 -0.24 -1.05
CA THR A 7 9.98 1.02 -1.63
C THR A 7 11.44 0.94 -2.08
N ALA A 8 12.02 -0.26 -2.13
CA ALA A 8 13.45 -0.44 -2.35
C ALA A 8 13.91 -0.11 -3.79
N THR A 9 12.99 0.08 -4.73
CA THR A 9 13.30 0.36 -6.14
C THR A 9 12.39 1.46 -6.69
N ARG A 10 12.54 1.79 -7.98
CA ARG A 10 11.57 2.65 -8.70
C ARG A 10 10.22 1.98 -8.94
N LEU A 11 10.06 0.72 -8.55
CA LEU A 11 8.77 0.07 -8.41
C LEU A 11 8.41 0.06 -6.93
N MET A 12 7.31 0.72 -6.59
CA MET A 12 6.70 0.63 -5.27
C MET A 12 5.58 -0.41 -5.31
N SER A 13 5.41 -1.11 -4.20
CA SER A 13 4.26 -2.00 -4.04
C SER A 13 3.67 -1.95 -2.63
N LEU A 14 2.38 -2.21 -2.56
CA LEU A 14 1.58 -2.30 -1.34
C LEU A 14 0.70 -3.55 -1.38
N ALA A 15 0.51 -4.20 -0.25
CA ALA A 15 -0.43 -5.31 -0.12
C ALA A 15 -1.12 -5.34 1.25
N VAL A 16 -2.42 -5.61 1.28
CA VAL A 16 -3.23 -5.75 2.50
C VAL A 16 -3.70 -7.20 2.60
N HIS A 17 -3.41 -7.85 3.73
CA HIS A 17 -3.81 -9.23 4.01
C HIS A 17 -4.59 -9.31 5.33
N ASP A 18 -5.71 -10.02 5.38
CA ASP A 18 -6.53 -10.12 6.60
C ASP A 18 -6.03 -11.18 7.60
N GLY A 19 -5.25 -12.15 7.13
CA GLY A 19 -4.81 -13.34 7.87
C GLY A 19 -5.19 -14.64 7.17
N TYR A 20 -6.11 -14.58 6.22
CA TYR A 20 -6.61 -15.70 5.41
C TYR A 20 -6.38 -15.49 3.91
N ARG A 21 -6.51 -14.25 3.41
CA ARG A 21 -6.36 -13.92 2.00
C ARG A 21 -5.81 -12.51 1.79
N LEU A 22 -5.30 -12.29 0.58
CA LEU A 22 -4.98 -10.96 0.06
C LEU A 22 -6.28 -10.21 -0.22
N LEU A 23 -6.43 -9.03 0.39
CA LEU A 23 -7.57 -8.14 0.19
C LEU A 23 -7.35 -7.21 -1.00
N ALA A 24 -6.15 -6.64 -1.10
CA ALA A 24 -5.77 -5.78 -2.21
C ALA A 24 -4.25 -5.71 -2.36
N GLU A 25 -3.79 -5.52 -3.58
CA GLU A 25 -2.40 -5.19 -3.92
C GLU A 25 -2.36 -4.07 -4.96
N GLU A 26 -1.25 -3.34 -4.97
CA GLU A 26 -0.97 -2.33 -5.96
C GLU A 26 0.54 -2.26 -6.19
N THR A 27 0.96 -2.13 -7.45
CA THR A 27 2.36 -1.94 -7.84
C THR A 27 2.44 -0.89 -8.93
N TRP A 28 3.30 0.12 -8.75
CA TRP A 28 3.45 1.19 -9.72
C TRP A 28 4.90 1.67 -9.81
N HIS A 29 5.23 2.29 -10.94
CA HIS A 29 6.53 2.91 -11.13
C HIS A 29 6.52 4.33 -10.55
N THR A 30 7.46 4.63 -9.67
CA THR A 30 7.66 5.94 -9.06
C THR A 30 9.09 6.44 -9.34
N PRO A 31 9.24 7.58 -10.03
CA PRO A 31 10.56 8.01 -10.48
C PRO A 31 11.45 8.51 -9.34
N ASN A 32 10.95 9.41 -8.47
CA ASN A 32 11.66 9.97 -7.30
C ASN A 32 10.71 10.51 -6.20
N ASN A 33 9.42 10.15 -6.25
CA ASN A 33 8.37 10.73 -5.40
C ASN A 33 7.87 9.77 -4.32
N HIS A 34 8.66 8.74 -3.99
CA HIS A 34 8.28 7.64 -3.09
C HIS A 34 7.60 8.12 -1.81
N THR A 35 8.16 9.12 -1.13
CA THR A 35 7.64 9.63 0.14
C THR A 35 6.32 10.39 -0.03
N ALA A 36 6.14 11.10 -1.15
CA ALA A 36 4.93 11.86 -1.42
C ALA A 36 3.76 10.94 -1.85
N GLU A 37 4.07 9.86 -2.56
CA GLU A 37 3.08 8.93 -3.10
C GLU A 37 2.64 7.86 -2.11
N LEU A 38 3.52 7.47 -1.17
CA LEU A 38 3.26 6.36 -0.25
C LEU A 38 2.02 6.57 0.63
N ALA A 39 1.92 7.71 1.33
CA ALA A 39 0.81 7.94 2.25
C ALA A 39 -0.55 8.04 1.54
N PRO A 40 -0.70 8.76 0.41
CA PRO A 40 -1.91 8.70 -0.41
C PRO A 40 -2.25 7.28 -0.90
N ALA A 41 -1.26 6.51 -1.38
CA ALA A 41 -1.48 5.16 -1.89
C ALA A 41 -1.96 4.20 -0.78
N ILE A 42 -1.37 4.27 0.42
CA ILE A 42 -1.84 3.48 1.58
C ILE A 42 -3.30 3.82 1.92
N ARG A 43 -3.66 5.11 1.99
CA ARG A 43 -5.05 5.51 2.28
C ARG A 43 -6.02 4.99 1.22
N SER A 44 -5.66 5.11 -0.06
CA SER A 44 -6.46 4.61 -1.17
C SER A 44 -6.67 3.10 -1.07
N LEU A 45 -5.60 2.34 -0.81
CA LEU A 45 -5.66 0.89 -0.71
C LEU A 45 -6.49 0.42 0.49
N LEU A 46 -6.33 1.07 1.65
CA LEU A 46 -7.09 0.74 2.85
C LEU A 46 -8.58 1.09 2.72
N ALA A 47 -8.91 2.23 2.10
CA ALA A 47 -10.30 2.61 1.83
C ALA A 47 -11.00 1.58 0.92
N ARG A 48 -10.29 1.03 -0.07
CA ARG A 48 -10.79 -0.09 -0.90
C ARG A 48 -11.04 -1.37 -0.11
N CYS A 49 -10.35 -1.54 1.01
CA CYS A 49 -10.51 -2.67 1.93
C CYS A 49 -11.48 -2.36 3.09
N GLU A 50 -12.24 -1.25 3.01
CA GLU A 50 -13.15 -0.78 4.06
C GLU A 50 -12.46 -0.65 5.43
N THR A 51 -11.16 -0.31 5.43
CA THR A 51 -10.36 -0.23 6.65
C THR A 51 -9.64 1.12 6.74
N GLU A 52 -9.32 1.54 7.96
CA GLU A 52 -8.60 2.79 8.22
C GLU A 52 -7.27 2.51 8.93
N LEU A 53 -6.25 3.30 8.60
CA LEU A 53 -5.01 3.33 9.36
C LEU A 53 -5.25 4.14 10.64
N ARG A 54 -5.24 3.48 11.80
CA ARG A 54 -5.26 4.16 13.09
C ARG A 54 -3.82 4.48 13.48
N MET A 55 -3.48 5.77 13.54
CA MET A 55 -2.20 6.29 14.03
C MET A 55 -2.25 6.56 15.53
#